data_AF-A0A9E3RV44-F1
#
_entry.id   AF-A0A9E3RV44-F1
#
_cell.length_a   1.000
_cell.length_b   1.000
_cell.length_c   1.000
_cell.angle_alpha   90.00
_cell.angle_beta   90.00
_cell.angle_gamma   90.00
#
_symmetry.space_group_name_H-M   'P 1'
#
loop_
_entity.id
_entity.type
_entity.pdbx_description
1 polymer ?
#
loop_
_entity_poly.entity_id
_entity_poly.type
_entity_poly.pdbx_seq_one_letter_code
_entity_poly.pdbx_strand_id
1 'polypeptide(L)'
;MNNTDVLSGANLLNCLKQVIHTGGNMPVNPAIQQQLLYTQKRRQIEYFVLMTVQGFFFGAFLRNIDTVAGIGVTIFTVGLTYSLTQAREKRRILPESNKYRVLADVIEMIGLLFVLVCSTIAAIDLHIPVFFYQAHASLCLLLYFGCTMLFELFWTRKNFQKLLPAQQLNYLSNYNRSIIFPKYLLRFRKIFFKK
;
A
#
# COMPACT_ATOMS: atom_id res chain seq x y z
N MET A 1 -51.16 -7.60 -11.17
CA MET A 1 -51.23 -6.71 -9.98
C MET A 1 -49.85 -6.08 -9.82
N ASN A 2 -49.74 -4.80 -10.18
CA ASN A 2 -48.48 -4.04 -10.22
C ASN A 2 -48.16 -3.47 -8.84
N ASN A 3 -47.11 -3.97 -8.18
CA ASN A 3 -46.44 -3.27 -7.09
C ASN A 3 -45.40 -2.32 -7.68
N THR A 4 -45.85 -1.18 -8.19
CA THR A 4 -45.00 0.01 -8.27
C THR A 4 -45.05 0.68 -6.92
N ASP A 5 -44.24 0.17 -5.99
CA ASP A 5 -44.00 0.84 -4.73
C ASP A 5 -43.37 2.20 -5.03
N VAL A 6 -44.21 3.21 -4.80
CA VAL A 6 -43.88 4.62 -4.79
C VAL A 6 -42.82 4.81 -3.71
N LEU A 7 -41.55 4.70 -4.12
CA LEU A 7 -40.42 5.38 -3.49
C LEU A 7 -40.68 6.88 -3.63
N SER A 8 -41.55 7.36 -2.75
CA SER A 8 -41.98 8.75 -2.62
C SER A 8 -40.74 9.65 -2.67
N GLY A 9 -40.74 10.62 -3.58
CA GLY A 9 -39.68 11.63 -3.68
C GLY A 9 -39.39 12.35 -2.36
N ALA A 10 -40.30 12.31 -1.39
CA ALA A 10 -40.10 12.82 -0.04
C ALA A 10 -39.04 12.01 0.75
N ASN A 11 -38.93 10.69 0.57
CA ASN A 11 -37.90 9.87 1.22
C ASN A 11 -36.51 10.13 0.63
N LEU A 12 -36.44 10.37 -0.68
CA LEU A 12 -35.20 10.75 -1.36
C LEU A 12 -34.73 12.15 -0.94
N LEU A 13 -35.66 13.10 -0.80
CA LEU A 13 -35.34 14.45 -0.35
C LEU A 13 -34.91 14.48 1.13
N ASN A 14 -35.53 13.66 1.98
CA ASN A 14 -35.14 13.53 3.38
C ASN A 14 -33.79 12.84 3.56
N CYS A 15 -33.48 11.82 2.73
CA CYS A 15 -32.17 11.19 2.70
C CYS A 15 -31.08 12.17 2.22
N LEU A 16 -31.37 12.96 1.18
CA LEU A 16 -30.47 14.01 0.69
C LEU A 16 -30.27 15.13 1.72
N LYS A 17 -31.33 15.59 2.40
CA LYS A 17 -31.23 16.58 3.48
C LYS A 17 -30.44 16.06 4.67
N GLN A 18 -30.58 14.79 5.02
CA GLN A 18 -29.82 14.17 6.10
C GLN A 18 -28.33 14.03 5.76
N VAL A 19 -27.99 13.76 4.49
CA VAL A 19 -26.61 13.78 3.97
C VAL A 19 -26.02 15.19 3.94
N ILE A 20 -26.83 16.21 3.62
CA ILE A 20 -26.39 17.61 3.57
C ILE A 20 -26.21 18.21 4.98
N HIS A 21 -27.04 17.83 5.96
CA HIS A 21 -26.97 18.35 7.32
C HIS A 21 -25.95 17.67 8.24
N THR A 22 -25.46 16.47 7.91
CA THR A 22 -24.56 15.70 8.79
C THR A 22 -23.07 15.97 8.61
N GLY A 23 -22.65 16.93 7.78
CA GLY A 23 -21.25 17.35 7.77
C GLY A 23 -20.25 16.19 7.61
N GLY A 24 -20.57 15.23 6.73
CA GLY A 24 -19.55 14.44 6.03
C GLY A 24 -18.89 13.29 6.79
N ASN A 25 -19.65 12.39 7.43
CA ASN A 25 -19.23 11.01 7.64
C ASN A 25 -20.44 10.08 7.43
N MET A 26 -20.51 9.41 6.29
CA MET A 26 -21.49 8.34 6.12
C MET A 26 -21.10 7.18 7.04
N PRO A 27 -22.06 6.55 7.74
CA PRO A 27 -21.76 5.38 8.56
C PRO A 27 -21.16 4.30 7.67
N VAL A 28 -19.90 3.94 7.94
CA VAL A 28 -19.20 2.87 7.22
C VAL A 28 -19.96 1.57 7.46
N ASN A 29 -20.29 0.85 6.39
CA ASN A 29 -20.93 -0.46 6.54
C ASN A 29 -20.03 -1.37 7.39
N PRO A 30 -20.54 -1.97 8.50
CA PRO A 30 -19.72 -2.76 9.42
C PRO A 30 -19.01 -3.93 8.72
N ALA A 31 -19.61 -4.50 7.67
CA ALA A 31 -18.99 -5.56 6.87
C ALA A 31 -17.74 -5.07 6.11
N ILE A 32 -17.81 -3.86 5.52
CA ILE A 32 -16.68 -3.23 4.81
C ILE A 32 -15.54 -2.96 5.81
N GLN A 33 -15.87 -2.49 7.00
CA GLN A 33 -14.89 -2.20 8.05
C GLN A 33 -14.21 -3.48 8.56
N GLN A 34 -14.95 -4.55 8.80
CA GLN A 34 -14.37 -5.84 9.19
C GLN A 34 -13.45 -6.41 8.11
N GLN A 35 -13.85 -6.34 6.84
CA GLN A 35 -13.04 -6.83 5.73
C GLN A 35 -11.76 -6.00 5.54
N LEU A 36 -11.83 -4.68 5.76
CA LEU A 36 -10.65 -3.81 5.77
C LEU A 36 -9.68 -4.22 6.88
N LEU A 37 -10.16 -4.42 8.11
CA LEU A 37 -9.33 -4.84 9.24
C LEU A 37 -8.62 -6.17 8.98
N TYR A 38 -9.33 -7.16 8.43
CA TYR A 38 -8.74 -8.43 8.06
C TYR A 38 -7.61 -8.26 7.03
N THR A 39 -7.87 -7.46 6.00
CA THR A 39 -6.89 -7.20 4.93
C THR A 39 -5.68 -6.43 5.45
N GLN A 40 -5.88 -5.46 6.35
CA GLN A 40 -4.80 -4.72 7.02
C GLN A 40 -3.92 -5.65 7.84
N LYS A 41 -4.51 -6.53 8.67
CA LYS A 41 -3.74 -7.50 9.46
C LYS A 41 -2.90 -8.41 8.57
N ARG A 42 -3.46 -8.92 7.47
CA ARG A 42 -2.69 -9.74 6.52
C ARG A 42 -1.48 -8.99 5.97
N ARG A 43 -1.67 -7.73 5.54
CA ARG A 43 -0.57 -6.91 5.01
C ARG A 43 0.46 -6.53 6.06
N GLN A 44 0.04 -6.26 7.29
CA GLN A 44 0.95 -6.02 8.41
C GLN A 44 1.86 -7.24 8.65
N ILE A 45 1.32 -8.45 8.57
CA ILE A 45 2.11 -9.68 8.67
C ILE A 45 3.12 -9.77 7.50
N GLU A 46 2.70 -9.48 6.27
CA GLU A 46 3.60 -9.46 5.11
C GLU A 46 4.75 -8.45 5.29
N TYR A 47 4.44 -7.21 5.71
CA TYR A 47 5.47 -6.22 6.02
C TYR A 47 6.38 -6.67 7.16
N PHE A 48 5.82 -7.24 8.22
CA PHE A 48 6.60 -7.69 9.38
C PHE A 48 7.58 -8.80 9.01
N VAL A 49 7.17 -9.75 8.16
CA VAL A 49 8.07 -10.79 7.62
C VAL A 49 9.20 -10.14 6.80
N LEU A 50 8.88 -9.23 5.88
CA LEU A 50 9.88 -8.53 5.07
C LEU A 50 10.85 -7.70 5.95
N MET A 51 10.32 -6.99 6.94
CA MET A 51 11.13 -6.24 7.91
C MET A 51 12.00 -7.15 8.74
N THR A 52 11.54 -8.34 9.14
CA THR A 52 12.34 -9.28 9.93
C THR A 52 13.52 -9.80 9.12
N VAL A 53 13.28 -10.16 7.85
CA VAL A 53 14.35 -10.58 6.92
C VAL A 53 15.37 -9.46 6.72
N GLN A 54 14.92 -8.24 6.42
CA GLN A 54 15.83 -7.11 6.19
C GLN A 54 16.51 -6.64 7.48
N GLY A 55 15.82 -6.73 8.62
CA GLY A 55 16.35 -6.43 9.94
C GLY A 55 17.45 -7.40 10.36
N PHE A 56 17.33 -8.68 10.02
CA PHE A 56 18.39 -9.66 10.21
C PHE A 56 19.64 -9.29 9.41
N PHE A 57 19.51 -8.99 8.12
CA PHE A 57 20.66 -8.58 7.29
C PHE A 57 21.27 -7.26 7.76
N PHE A 58 20.44 -6.27 8.06
CA PHE A 58 20.90 -5.00 8.64
C PHE A 58 21.68 -5.23 9.94
N GLY A 59 21.18 -6.05 10.86
CA GLY A 59 21.86 -6.39 12.11
C GLY A 59 23.19 -7.12 11.88
N ALA A 60 23.23 -8.07 10.94
CA ALA A 60 24.44 -8.80 10.58
C ALA A 60 25.55 -7.89 10.02
N PHE A 61 25.18 -6.80 9.35
CA PHE A 61 26.12 -5.85 8.74
C PHE A 61 26.18 -4.49 9.41
N LEU A 62 25.61 -4.33 10.61
CA LEU A 62 25.47 -3.04 11.30
C LEU A 62 26.81 -2.30 11.47
N ARG A 63 27.90 -3.04 11.69
CA ARG A 63 29.25 -2.48 11.86
C ARG A 63 29.82 -1.84 10.58
N ASN A 64 29.24 -2.14 9.42
CA ASN A 64 29.65 -1.60 8.13
C ASN A 64 28.82 -0.36 7.73
N ILE A 65 28.02 0.18 8.63
CA ILE A 65 27.22 1.38 8.36
C ILE A 65 28.03 2.61 8.69
N ASP A 66 28.20 3.46 7.69
CA ASP A 66 28.63 4.82 7.93
C ASP A 66 27.43 5.63 8.47
N THR A 67 27.60 6.22 9.65
CA THR A 67 26.50 6.91 10.34
C THR A 67 25.94 8.08 9.53
N VAL A 68 26.81 8.83 8.83
CA VAL A 68 26.40 9.99 8.04
C VAL A 68 25.59 9.55 6.83
N ALA A 69 26.11 8.57 6.08
CA ALA A 69 25.39 7.96 4.97
C ALA A 69 24.08 7.31 5.42
N GLY A 70 24.08 6.62 6.57
CA GLY A 70 22.89 6.00 7.16
C GLY A 70 21.79 6.99 7.51
N ILE A 71 22.13 8.16 8.07
CA ILE A 71 21.17 9.25 8.32
C ILE A 71 20.61 9.78 6.99
N GLY A 72 21.48 10.00 6.00
CA GLY A 72 21.07 10.45 4.66
C GLY A 72 20.10 9.48 3.99
N VAL A 73 20.44 8.18 3.98
CA VAL A 73 19.58 7.10 3.50
C VAL A 73 18.25 7.08 4.25
N THR A 74 18.27 7.28 5.57
CA THR A 74 17.05 7.29 6.38
C THR A 74 16.11 8.41 5.98
N ILE A 75 16.59 9.66 5.96
CA ILE A 75 15.78 10.83 5.62
C ILE A 75 15.20 10.69 4.20
N PHE A 76 16.06 10.32 3.25
CA PHE A 76 15.64 10.13 1.86
C PHE A 76 14.58 9.04 1.72
N THR A 77 14.81 7.87 2.35
CA THR A 77 13.89 6.72 2.26
C THR A 77 12.55 7.04 2.90
N VAL A 78 12.53 7.69 4.07
CA VAL A 78 11.29 8.09 4.75
C VAL A 78 10.48 9.05 3.88
N GLY A 79 11.12 10.10 3.34
CA GLY A 79 10.45 11.09 2.49
C GLY A 79 9.89 10.50 1.19
N LEU A 80 10.68 9.64 0.53
CA LEU A 80 10.25 8.94 -0.68
C LEU A 80 9.09 7.98 -0.38
N THR A 81 9.20 7.21 0.71
CA THR A 81 8.17 6.25 1.14
C THR A 81 6.86 6.95 1.49
N TYR A 82 6.92 8.10 2.17
CA TYR A 82 5.75 8.92 2.43
C TYR A 82 5.06 9.34 1.12
N SER A 83 5.82 9.91 0.18
CA SER A 83 5.30 10.39 -1.10
C SER A 83 4.69 9.26 -1.93
N LEU A 84 5.37 8.12 -2.03
CA LEU A 84 4.86 6.93 -2.72
C LEU A 84 3.59 6.40 -2.07
N THR A 85 3.55 6.34 -0.73
CA THR A 85 2.36 5.87 0.00
C THR A 85 1.18 6.79 -0.27
N GLN A 86 1.34 8.11 -0.21
CA GLN A 86 0.27 9.05 -0.54
C GLN A 86 -0.25 8.87 -1.97
N ALA A 87 0.65 8.70 -2.94
CA ALA A 87 0.27 8.44 -4.34
C ALA A 87 -0.50 7.11 -4.46
N ARG A 88 -0.01 6.05 -3.82
CA ARG A 88 -0.61 4.72 -3.83
C ARG A 88 -2.01 4.71 -3.22
N GLU A 89 -2.19 5.36 -2.06
CA GLU A 89 -3.48 5.43 -1.41
C GLU A 89 -4.50 6.22 -2.24
N LYS A 90 -4.11 7.33 -2.87
CA LYS A 90 -4.97 8.06 -3.80
C LYS A 90 -5.42 7.20 -4.99
N ARG A 91 -4.51 6.40 -5.56
CA ARG A 91 -4.82 5.51 -6.69
C ARG A 91 -5.78 4.37 -6.31
N ARG A 92 -5.76 3.90 -5.06
CA ARG A 92 -6.66 2.83 -4.59
C ARG A 92 -8.13 3.23 -4.58
N ILE A 93 -8.41 4.52 -4.52
CA ILE A 93 -9.78 5.07 -4.51
C ILE A 93 -10.41 5.02 -5.92
N LEU A 94 -9.58 4.96 -6.96
CA LEU A 94 -10.02 4.98 -8.35
C LEU A 94 -10.75 3.68 -8.72
N PRO A 95 -11.75 3.75 -9.61
CA PRO A 95 -12.48 2.57 -10.09
C PRO A 95 -11.55 1.59 -10.80
N GLU A 96 -11.92 0.30 -10.77
CA GLU A 96 -11.06 -0.76 -11.30
C GLU A 96 -10.76 -0.63 -12.80
N SER A 97 -11.71 -0.04 -13.55
CA SER A 97 -11.63 0.22 -14.99
C SER A 97 -10.61 1.29 -15.38
N ASN A 98 -10.07 2.05 -14.42
CA ASN A 98 -9.14 3.12 -14.72
C ASN A 98 -7.75 2.58 -15.10
N LYS A 99 -7.38 2.71 -16.37
CA LYS A 99 -6.08 2.27 -16.93
C LYS A 99 -4.89 2.97 -16.29
N TYR A 100 -5.03 4.23 -15.88
CA TYR A 100 -3.97 5.00 -15.23
C TYR A 100 -3.47 4.35 -13.94
N ARG A 101 -4.37 3.72 -13.18
CA ARG A 101 -4.03 3.03 -11.94
C ARG A 101 -3.07 1.87 -12.18
N VAL A 102 -3.40 1.01 -13.14
CA VAL A 102 -2.58 -0.17 -13.46
C VAL A 102 -1.22 0.24 -13.98
N LEU A 103 -1.19 1.24 -14.88
CA LEU A 103 0.06 1.77 -15.42
C LEU A 103 0.95 2.35 -14.32
N ALA A 104 0.39 3.15 -13.40
CA ALA A 104 1.15 3.73 -12.31
C ALA A 104 1.67 2.68 -11.32
N ASP A 105 0.91 1.63 -11.04
CA ASP A 105 1.37 0.51 -10.20
C ASP A 105 2.53 -0.25 -10.86
N VAL A 106 2.48 -0.45 -12.19
CA VAL A 106 3.57 -1.06 -12.96
C VAL A 106 4.81 -0.16 -12.98
N ILE A 107 4.63 1.14 -13.24
CA ILE A 107 5.73 2.13 -13.23
C ILE A 107 6.39 2.18 -11.85
N GLU A 108 5.62 2.14 -10.76
CA GLU A 108 6.16 2.13 -9.41
C GLU A 108 7.02 0.89 -9.16
N MET A 109 6.54 -0.30 -9.56
CA MET A 109 7.29 -1.55 -9.42
C MET A 109 8.57 -1.56 -10.25
N ILE A 110 8.48 -1.17 -11.53
CA ILE A 110 9.64 -1.09 -12.43
C ILE A 110 10.62 -0.03 -11.93
N GLY A 111 10.12 1.13 -11.48
CA GLY A 111 10.95 2.21 -10.94
C GLY A 111 11.74 1.79 -9.71
N LEU A 112 11.11 1.07 -8.77
CA LEU A 112 11.81 0.52 -7.61
C LEU A 112 12.90 -0.49 -8.00
N LEU A 113 12.60 -1.40 -8.93
CA LEU A 113 13.58 -2.36 -9.44
C LEU A 113 14.73 -1.66 -10.18
N PHE A 114 14.41 -0.66 -11.00
CA PHE A 114 15.38 0.12 -11.75
C PHE A 114 16.32 0.88 -10.82
N VAL A 115 15.79 1.52 -9.78
CA VAL A 115 16.62 2.19 -8.75
C VAL A 115 17.53 1.19 -8.06
N LEU A 116 17.04 -0.01 -7.71
CA LEU A 116 17.87 -1.04 -7.09
C LEU A 116 19.00 -1.47 -8.04
N VAL A 117 18.71 -1.80 -9.29
CA VAL A 117 19.70 -2.21 -10.29
C VAL A 117 20.74 -1.11 -10.54
N CYS A 118 20.30 0.13 -10.76
CA CYS A 118 21.20 1.28 -10.93
C CYS A 118 22.07 1.51 -9.70
N SER A 119 21.53 1.36 -8.49
CA SER A 119 22.31 1.47 -7.26
C SER A 119 23.37 0.38 -7.14
N THR A 120 23.06 -0.86 -7.58
CA THR A 120 24.03 -1.96 -7.61
C THR A 120 25.13 -1.70 -8.63
N ILE A 121 24.78 -1.27 -9.84
CA ILE A 121 25.76 -0.94 -10.89
C ILE A 121 26.68 0.20 -10.43
N ALA A 122 26.11 1.27 -9.86
CA ALA A 122 26.89 2.38 -9.32
C ALA A 122 27.82 1.92 -8.17
N ALA A 123 27.36 1.02 -7.29
CA ALA A 123 28.19 0.48 -6.24
C ALA A 123 29.38 -0.33 -6.78
N ILE A 124 29.18 -1.10 -7.86
CA ILE A 124 30.25 -1.84 -8.54
C ILE A 124 31.26 -0.89 -9.17
N ASP A 125 30.79 0.12 -9.90
CA ASP A 125 31.62 1.11 -10.59
C ASP A 125 32.47 1.94 -9.60
N LEU A 126 31.90 2.27 -8.44
CA LEU A 126 32.58 2.98 -7.36
C LEU A 126 33.41 2.06 -6.44
N HIS A 127 33.53 0.77 -6.76
CA HIS A 127 34.23 -0.23 -5.96
C HIS A 127 33.79 -0.28 -4.48
N ILE A 128 32.50 -0.02 -4.21
CA ILE A 128 31.95 -0.08 -2.86
C ILE A 128 31.97 -1.53 -2.38
N PRO A 129 32.53 -1.83 -1.18
CA PRO A 129 32.51 -3.17 -0.64
C PRO A 129 31.08 -3.72 -0.54
N VAL A 130 30.88 -4.97 -0.97
CA VAL A 130 29.55 -5.61 -0.99
C VAL A 130 28.85 -5.54 0.37
N PHE A 131 29.60 -5.74 1.47
CA PHE A 131 29.06 -5.65 2.83
C PHE A 131 28.58 -4.24 3.19
N PHE A 132 29.26 -3.19 2.71
CA PHE A 132 28.86 -1.81 2.93
C PHE A 132 27.57 -1.48 2.16
N TYR A 133 27.52 -1.86 0.88
CA TYR A 133 26.31 -1.70 0.06
C TYR A 133 25.12 -2.47 0.66
N GLN A 134 25.33 -3.74 1.02
CA GLN A 134 24.28 -4.59 1.59
C GLN A 134 23.74 -4.02 2.90
N ALA A 135 24.58 -3.43 3.75
CA ALA A 135 24.16 -2.81 5.01
C ALA A 135 23.19 -1.64 4.77
N HIS A 136 23.54 -0.72 3.85
CA HIS A 136 22.72 0.44 3.51
C HIS A 136 21.46 0.06 2.72
N ALA A 137 21.56 -0.93 1.81
CA ALA A 137 20.42 -1.47 1.09
C ALA A 137 19.42 -2.14 2.04
N SER A 138 19.90 -2.92 3.01
CA SER A 138 19.05 -3.56 4.03
C SER A 138 18.40 -2.51 4.94
N LEU A 139 19.12 -1.47 5.34
CA LEU A 139 18.56 -0.32 6.08
C LEU A 139 17.45 0.36 5.27
N CYS A 140 17.71 0.66 3.99
CA CYS A 140 16.76 1.28 3.09
C CYS A 140 15.48 0.44 2.95
N LEU A 141 15.61 -0.87 2.71
CA LEU A 141 14.46 -1.76 2.58
C LEU A 141 13.69 -1.92 3.90
N LEU A 142 14.40 -2.04 5.03
CA LEU A 142 13.80 -2.11 6.36
C LEU A 142 12.93 -0.87 6.64
N LEU A 143 13.49 0.31 6.40
CA LEU A 143 12.77 1.58 6.53
C LEU A 143 11.63 1.70 5.54
N TYR A 144 11.84 1.31 4.28
CA TYR A 144 10.81 1.33 3.25
C TYR A 144 9.57 0.52 3.67
N PHE A 145 9.77 -0.73 4.15
CA PHE A 145 8.65 -1.55 4.60
C PHE A 145 8.00 -1.03 5.89
N GLY A 146 8.81 -0.62 6.87
CA GLY A 146 8.31 -0.09 8.15
C GLY A 146 7.52 1.21 7.98
N CYS A 147 8.09 2.18 7.26
CA CYS A 147 7.44 3.45 6.97
C CYS A 147 6.22 3.27 6.08
N THR A 148 6.26 2.38 5.08
CA THR A 148 5.06 2.07 4.28
C THR A 148 3.94 1.58 5.18
N MET A 149 4.20 0.58 6.04
CA MET A 149 3.19 0.07 6.97
C MET A 149 2.59 1.19 7.84
N LEU A 150 3.44 2.03 8.44
CA LEU A 150 2.98 3.13 9.30
C LEU A 150 2.16 4.18 8.55
N PHE A 151 2.62 4.60 7.37
CA PHE A 151 1.94 5.62 6.58
C PHE A 151 0.64 5.10 5.96
N GLU A 152 0.56 3.84 5.55
CA GLU A 152 -0.69 3.22 5.11
C GLU A 152 -1.71 3.22 6.25
N LEU A 153 -1.31 2.78 7.46
CA LEU A 153 -2.21 2.76 8.63
C LEU A 153 -2.67 4.16 9.03
N PHE A 154 -1.75 5.13 9.06
CA PHE A 154 -2.07 6.51 9.35
C PHE A 154 -3.05 7.08 8.31
N TRP A 155 -2.80 6.84 7.03
CA TRP A 155 -3.66 7.31 5.96
C TRP A 155 -5.06 6.70 6.06
N THR A 156 -5.18 5.38 6.25
CA THR A 156 -6.48 4.72 6.34
C THR A 156 -7.26 5.24 7.54
N ARG A 157 -6.63 5.36 8.72
CA ARG A 157 -7.28 5.91 9.93
C ARG A 157 -7.80 7.34 9.71
N LYS A 158 -7.02 8.19 9.04
CA LYS A 158 -7.36 9.60 8.84
C LYS A 158 -8.41 9.83 7.75
N ASN A 159 -8.38 9.05 6.66
CA ASN A 159 -9.10 9.36 5.43
C ASN A 159 -10.22 8.38 5.08
N PHE A 160 -10.16 7.11 5.49
CA PHE A 160 -11.08 6.09 5.00
C PHE A 160 -12.55 6.39 5.31
N GLN A 161 -12.84 6.85 6.53
CA GLN A 161 -14.20 7.22 6.95
C GLN A 161 -14.76 8.42 6.17
N LYS A 162 -13.89 9.27 5.62
CA LYS A 162 -14.25 10.46 4.85
C LYS A 162 -14.49 10.16 3.37
N LEU A 163 -14.20 8.94 2.92
CA LEU A 163 -14.41 8.53 1.53
C LEU A 163 -15.90 8.26 1.27
N LEU A 164 -16.34 8.51 0.03
CA LEU A 164 -17.68 8.13 -0.43
C LEU A 164 -17.84 6.59 -0.42
N PRO A 165 -19.05 6.02 -0.28
CA PRO A 165 -19.26 4.57 -0.25
C PRO A 165 -18.67 3.84 -1.47
N ALA A 166 -18.83 4.39 -2.67
CA ALA A 166 -18.22 3.84 -3.89
C ALA A 166 -16.68 3.84 -3.83
N GLN A 167 -16.10 4.88 -3.25
CA GLN A 167 -14.66 5.02 -3.05
C GLN A 167 -14.14 4.03 -2.00
N GLN A 168 -14.88 3.79 -0.92
CA GLN A 168 -14.56 2.79 0.10
C GLN A 168 -14.55 1.37 -0.49
N LEU A 169 -15.52 1.04 -1.33
CA LEU A 169 -15.59 -0.25 -2.03
C LEU A 169 -14.41 -0.44 -2.98
N ASN A 170 -14.10 0.57 -3.80
CA ASN A 170 -12.93 0.56 -4.68
C ASN A 170 -11.64 0.39 -3.88
N TYR A 171 -11.50 1.17 -2.80
CA TYR A 171 -10.35 1.11 -1.90
C TYR A 171 -10.17 -0.31 -1.38
N LEU A 172 -11.22 -0.93 -0.84
CA LEU A 172 -11.16 -2.27 -0.29
C LEU A 172 -10.79 -3.33 -1.33
N SER A 173 -11.39 -3.28 -2.52
CA SER A 173 -11.06 -4.23 -3.60
C SER A 173 -9.59 -4.12 -4.00
N ASN A 174 -9.09 -2.89 -4.11
CA ASN A 174 -7.72 -2.58 -4.53
C ASN A 174 -6.69 -2.83 -3.41
N TYR A 175 -7.08 -2.66 -2.15
CA TYR A 175 -6.26 -2.89 -0.97
C TYR A 175 -6.00 -4.38 -0.73
N ASN A 176 -6.90 -5.26 -1.19
CA ASN A 176 -6.84 -6.72 -1.01
C ASN A 176 -5.80 -7.43 -1.90
N ARG A 177 -4.96 -6.71 -2.65
CA ARG A 177 -3.81 -7.31 -3.34
C ARG A 177 -2.68 -7.54 -2.32
N SER A 178 -2.25 -8.79 -2.18
CA SER A 178 -1.06 -9.15 -1.38
C SER A 178 0.20 -8.66 -2.08
N ILE A 179 1.18 -8.26 -1.27
CA ILE A 179 2.48 -7.74 -1.70
C ILE A 179 3.39 -8.90 -2.08
N ILE A 180 3.37 -9.98 -1.27
CA ILE A 180 4.22 -11.16 -1.46
C ILE A 180 3.57 -12.17 -2.42
N PHE A 181 2.24 -12.30 -2.38
CA PHE A 181 1.49 -13.27 -3.17
C PHE A 181 0.42 -12.58 -4.03
N PRO A 182 0.79 -11.88 -5.11
CA PRO A 182 -0.19 -11.32 -6.03
C PRO A 182 -1.20 -12.41 -6.43
N LYS A 183 -2.50 -12.09 -6.47
CA LYS A 183 -3.61 -13.04 -6.76
C LYS A 183 -3.35 -13.95 -7.98
N TYR A 184 -2.48 -13.52 -8.89
CA TYR A 184 -2.02 -14.28 -10.04
C TYR A 184 -1.26 -15.57 -9.66
N LEU A 185 -0.47 -15.62 -8.58
CA LEU A 185 0.22 -16.84 -8.14
C LEU A 185 -0.74 -17.95 -7.70
N LEU A 186 -1.86 -17.60 -7.03
CA LEU A 186 -2.92 -18.55 -6.71
C LEU A 186 -3.70 -19.00 -7.95
N ARG A 187 -3.80 -18.14 -8.98
CA ARG A 187 -4.34 -18.51 -10.30
C ARG A 187 -3.39 -19.44 -11.06
N PHE A 188 -2.08 -19.19 -11.00
CA PHE A 188 -1.05 -20.08 -11.55
C PHE A 188 -1.10 -21.46 -10.90
N ARG A 189 -1.32 -21.55 -9.58
CA ARG A 189 -1.56 -22.84 -8.92
C ARG A 189 -2.80 -23.56 -9.47
N LYS A 190 -3.91 -22.86 -9.75
CA LYS A 190 -5.09 -23.50 -10.37
C LYS A 190 -4.88 -23.94 -11.82
N ILE A 191 -3.97 -23.29 -12.55
CA ILE A 191 -3.64 -23.63 -13.94
C ILE A 191 -2.62 -24.79 -13.99
N PHE A 192 -1.62 -24.79 -13.12
CA PHE A 192 -0.53 -25.79 -13.11
C PHE A 192 -0.77 -27.01 -12.21
N PHE A 193 -1.56 -26.87 -11.12
CA PHE A 193 -1.88 -27.96 -10.19
C PHE A 193 -3.33 -28.43 -10.34
N LYS A 194 -3.93 -28.27 -11.52
CA LYS A 194 -5.12 -29.03 -11.91
C LYS A 194 -4.65 -30.47 -12.19
N LYS A 195 -4.63 -31.31 -11.16
CA LYS A 195 -4.80 -32.75 -11.30
C LYS A 195 -6.26 -33.06 -11.06
#